data_AF-A0A8T0U5L0-F1
#
_entry.id   AF-A0A8T0U5L0-F1
#
_cell.length_a   1.000
_cell.length_b   1.000
_cell.length_c   1.000
_cell.angle_alpha   90.00
_cell.angle_beta   90.00
_cell.angle_gamma   90.00
#
_symmetry.space_group_name_H-M   'P 1'
#
loop_
_entity.id
_entity.type
_entity.pdbx_description
1 polymer ?
#
loop_
_entity_poly.entity_id
_entity_poly.type
_entity_poly.pdbx_seq_one_letter_code
_entity_poly.pdbx_strand_id
1 'polypeptide(L)'
;MLYGAECWATKRRHVQQLSVAEMRMLRWFCGHTRRDRVRNEVIRDRVGVAPIEEKLTQHRLRWFGHVQRRSPEAPVRNGVLERVDNVKRGRGRRKLTWDESVKRDLKD
;
A
#
# COMPACT_ATOMS: atom_id res chain seq x y z
N MET A 1 -3.89 7.43 8.39
CA MET A 1 -4.44 6.21 7.76
C MET A 1 -3.38 5.26 7.25
N LEU A 2 -2.37 5.73 6.51
CA LEU A 2 -1.39 4.84 5.86
C LEU A 2 -0.18 4.47 6.74
N TYR A 3 -0.10 4.98 7.97
CA TYR A 3 1.01 4.65 8.86
C TYR A 3 1.07 3.14 9.11
N GLY A 4 2.25 2.56 8.92
CA GLY A 4 2.47 1.12 9.00
C GLY A 4 2.04 0.35 7.75
N ALA A 5 1.24 0.91 6.82
CA ALA A 5 0.87 0.31 5.51
C ALA A 5 2.08 -0.11 4.66
N GLU A 6 3.20 0.54 4.92
CA GLU A 6 4.43 0.51 4.14
C GLU A 6 5.26 -0.74 4.39
N CYS A 7 5.08 -1.42 5.52
CA CYS A 7 5.96 -2.51 6.01
C CYS A 7 5.35 -3.92 5.89
N TRP A 8 4.17 -4.08 5.30
CA TRP A 8 3.45 -5.37 5.20
C TRP A 8 2.86 -5.58 3.81
N ALA A 9 2.58 -6.85 3.49
CA ALA A 9 1.94 -7.22 2.24
C ALA A 9 0.48 -6.76 2.22
N THR A 10 0.19 -5.69 1.49
CA THR A 10 -1.18 -5.21 1.30
C THR A 10 -1.93 -6.14 0.36
N LYS A 11 -2.94 -6.83 0.88
CA LYS A 11 -3.88 -7.62 0.07
C LYS A 11 -4.91 -6.69 -0.58
N ARG A 12 -5.49 -7.10 -1.71
CA ARG A 12 -6.57 -6.36 -2.40
C ARG A 12 -7.70 -5.92 -1.45
N ARG A 13 -8.10 -6.79 -0.50
CA ARG A 13 -9.12 -6.46 0.51
C ARG A 13 -8.76 -5.23 1.36
N HIS A 14 -7.49 -5.07 1.74
CA HIS A 14 -7.05 -3.92 2.55
C HIS A 14 -7.07 -2.64 1.72
N VAL A 15 -6.61 -2.71 0.46
CA VAL A 15 -6.66 -1.59 -0.48
C VAL A 15 -8.11 -1.15 -0.73
N GLN A 16 -9.02 -2.10 -0.90
CA GLN A 16 -10.45 -1.82 -1.09
C GLN A 16 -11.07 -1.16 0.15
N GLN A 17 -10.76 -1.65 1.36
CA GLN A 17 -11.23 -1.03 2.60
C GLN A 17 -10.73 0.42 2.74
N LEU A 18 -9.46 0.66 2.42
CA LEU A 18 -8.88 2.01 2.42
C LEU A 18 -9.52 2.92 1.37
N SER A 19 -9.80 2.39 0.16
CA SER A 19 -10.47 3.14 -0.91
C SER A 19 -11.90 3.53 -0.54
N VAL A 20 -12.64 2.64 0.15
CA VAL A 20 -13.97 2.94 0.67
C VAL A 20 -13.92 4.01 1.77
N ALA A 21 -12.95 3.91 2.68
CA ALA A 21 -12.75 4.92 3.73
C ALA A 21 -12.40 6.30 3.15
N GLU A 22 -11.43 6.35 2.21
CA GLU A 22 -11.05 7.55 1.46
C GLU A 22 -12.29 8.18 0.81
N MET A 23 -13.03 7.42 0.00
CA MET A 23 -14.19 7.95 -0.73
C MET A 23 -15.30 8.42 0.21
N ARG A 24 -15.49 7.78 1.37
CA ARG A 24 -16.45 8.24 2.37
C ARG A 24 -16.07 9.60 2.93
N MET A 25 -14.78 9.81 3.24
CA MET A 25 -14.32 11.11 3.75
C MET A 25 -14.32 12.18 2.68
N LEU A 26 -13.90 11.87 1.44
CA LEU A 26 -13.93 12.83 0.34
C LEU A 26 -15.35 13.28 0.00
N ARG A 27 -16.31 12.34 -0.01
CA ARG A 27 -17.73 12.66 -0.18
C ARG A 27 -18.23 13.57 0.93
N TRP A 28 -17.93 13.25 2.18
CA TRP A 28 -18.32 14.07 3.32
C TRP A 28 -17.73 15.48 3.25
N PHE A 29 -16.43 15.60 2.92
CA PHE A 29 -15.74 16.87 2.75
C PHE A 29 -16.35 17.74 1.64
N CYS A 30 -16.74 17.13 0.51
CA CYS A 30 -17.39 17.84 -0.58
C CYS A 30 -18.91 18.04 -0.40
N GLY A 31 -19.49 17.61 0.73
CA GLY A 31 -20.94 17.67 0.96
C GLY A 31 -21.77 16.72 0.08
N HIS A 32 -21.15 15.71 -0.52
CA HIS A 32 -21.82 14.77 -1.41
C HIS A 32 -22.41 13.57 -0.68
N THR A 33 -23.65 13.23 -1.00
CA THR A 33 -24.33 12.03 -0.50
C THR A 33 -24.34 10.92 -1.55
N ARG A 34 -24.86 9.73 -1.19
CA ARG A 34 -25.08 8.65 -2.18
C ARG A 34 -26.20 8.99 -3.18
N ARG A 35 -27.10 9.93 -2.85
CA ARG A 35 -28.22 10.33 -3.72
C ARG A 35 -27.76 11.12 -4.94
N ASP A 36 -26.65 11.85 -4.80
CA ASP A 36 -26.11 12.70 -5.86
C ASP A 36 -25.56 11.90 -7.05
N ARG A 37 -25.35 10.58 -6.88
CA ARG A 37 -24.85 9.65 -7.92
C ARG A 37 -23.57 10.11 -8.65
N VAL A 38 -22.81 11.03 -8.05
CA VAL A 38 -21.54 11.52 -8.59
C VAL A 38 -20.52 10.38 -8.62
N ARG A 39 -19.79 10.24 -9.73
CA ARG A 39 -18.73 9.23 -9.88
C ARG A 39 -17.56 9.53 -8.94
N ASN A 40 -16.85 8.48 -8.51
CA ASN A 40 -15.71 8.64 -7.59
C ASN A 40 -14.55 9.42 -8.23
N GLU A 41 -14.31 9.24 -9.53
CA GLU A 41 -13.30 9.98 -10.31
C GLU A 41 -13.52 11.49 -10.22
N VAL A 42 -14.74 11.95 -10.49
CA VAL A 42 -15.11 13.38 -10.43
C VAL A 42 -14.84 14.00 -9.05
N ILE A 43 -15.10 13.24 -7.98
CA ILE A 43 -14.82 13.72 -6.61
C ILE A 43 -13.31 13.82 -6.38
N ARG A 44 -12.53 12.84 -6.85
CA ARG A 44 -11.07 12.86 -6.73
C ARG A 44 -10.45 14.01 -7.51
N ASP A 45 -10.92 14.23 -8.74
CA ASP A 45 -10.46 15.32 -9.62
C ASP A 45 -10.77 16.69 -9.00
N ARG A 46 -11.98 16.85 -8.45
CA ARG A 46 -12.39 18.08 -7.77
C ARG A 46 -11.52 18.41 -6.55
N VAL A 47 -11.12 17.40 -5.78
CA VAL A 47 -10.27 17.58 -4.59
C VAL A 47 -8.78 17.58 -4.95
N GLY A 48 -8.41 17.15 -6.17
CA GLY A 48 -7.03 17.03 -6.61
C GLY A 48 -6.26 15.91 -5.92
N VAL A 49 -6.92 14.80 -5.59
CA VAL A 49 -6.30 13.67 -4.88
C VAL A 49 -6.14 12.44 -5.77
N ALA A 50 -4.91 11.93 -5.85
CA ALA A 50 -4.65 10.63 -6.43
C ALA A 50 -5.33 9.50 -5.64
N PRO A 51 -5.72 8.39 -6.29
CA PRO A 51 -6.23 7.20 -5.64
C PRO A 51 -5.35 6.71 -4.48
N ILE A 52 -5.98 6.22 -3.41
CA ILE A 52 -5.26 5.69 -2.25
C ILE A 52 -4.27 4.58 -2.58
N GLU A 53 -4.53 3.80 -3.64
CA GLU A 53 -3.65 2.71 -4.09
C GLU A 53 -2.31 3.24 -4.58
N GLU A 54 -2.31 4.31 -5.37
CA GLU A 54 -1.08 4.96 -5.83
C GLU A 54 -0.29 5.55 -4.66
N LYS A 55 -0.99 6.17 -3.70
CA LYS A 55 -0.35 6.67 -2.46
C LYS A 55 0.28 5.54 -1.67
N LEU A 56 -0.40 4.40 -1.54
CA LEU A 56 0.16 3.21 -0.86
C LEU A 56 1.43 2.71 -1.54
N THR A 57 1.42 2.60 -2.87
CA THR A 57 2.58 2.19 -3.67
C THR A 57 3.74 3.16 -3.48
N GLN A 58 3.50 4.48 -3.61
CA GLN A 58 4.53 5.50 -3.38
C GLN A 58 5.13 5.43 -1.98
N HIS A 59 4.30 5.30 -0.94
CA HIS A 59 4.75 5.19 0.44
C HIS A 59 5.60 3.92 0.66
N ARG A 60 5.17 2.77 0.13
CA ARG A 60 5.92 1.52 0.22
C ARG A 60 7.27 1.59 -0.49
N LEU A 61 7.33 2.21 -1.68
CA LEU A 61 8.59 2.41 -2.41
C LEU A 61 9.51 3.41 -1.72
N ARG A 62 8.98 4.49 -1.14
CA ARG A 62 9.77 5.44 -0.33
C ARG A 62 10.38 4.75 0.88
N TRP A 63 9.61 3.91 1.58
CA TRP A 63 10.11 3.10 2.69
C TRP A 63 11.17 2.10 2.22
N PHE A 64 10.93 1.36 1.13
CA PHE A 64 11.92 0.45 0.55
C PHE A 64 13.23 1.17 0.23
N GLY A 65 13.17 2.33 -0.43
CA GLY A 65 14.36 3.14 -0.70
C GLY A 65 15.05 3.63 0.57
N HIS A 66 14.30 3.97 1.63
CA HIS A 66 14.87 4.31 2.93
C HIS A 66 15.65 3.12 3.52
N VAL A 67 15.07 1.92 3.51
CA VAL A 67 15.71 0.69 4.00
C VAL A 67 16.96 0.36 3.17
N GLN A 68 16.90 0.48 1.85
CA GLN A 68 18.01 0.18 0.95
C GLN A 68 19.22 1.12 1.14
N ARG A 69 18.97 2.38 1.49
CA ARG A 69 20.04 3.38 1.76
C ARG A 69 20.73 3.21 3.11
N ARG A 70 20.19 2.39 4.03
CA ARG A 70 20.85 2.11 5.32
C ARG A 70 22.07 1.22 5.15
N SER A 71 23.00 1.27 6.11
CA SER A 71 24.16 0.35 6.15
C SER A 71 23.70 -1.11 6.17
N PRO A 72 24.42 -2.05 5.52
CA PRO A 72 24.10 -3.48 5.59
C PRO A 72 24.00 -4.02 7.02
N GLU A 73 24.79 -3.48 7.94
CA GLU A 73 24.84 -3.85 9.36
C GLU A 73 23.65 -3.26 10.15
N ALA A 74 22.87 -2.36 9.56
CA ALA A 74 21.72 -1.78 10.23
C ALA A 74 20.65 -2.87 10.45
N PRO A 75 20.16 -3.07 11.70
CA PRO A 75 19.18 -4.10 12.01
C PRO A 75 17.91 -4.04 11.15
N VAL A 76 17.48 -2.83 10.79
CA VAL A 76 16.31 -2.59 9.92
C VAL A 76 16.54 -3.10 8.51
N ARG A 77 17.76 -2.95 7.96
CA ARG A 77 18.09 -3.44 6.62
C ARG A 77 18.23 -4.96 6.62
N ASN A 78 18.96 -5.49 7.59
CA ASN A 78 19.14 -6.93 7.76
C ASN A 78 17.77 -7.63 7.95
N GLY A 79 16.98 -7.25 8.95
CA GLY A 79 15.72 -7.92 9.25
C GLY A 79 14.62 -7.79 8.19
N VAL A 80 14.71 -6.83 7.28
CA VAL A 80 13.72 -6.60 6.21
C VAL A 80 14.17 -7.21 4.87
N LEU A 81 15.46 -7.16 4.54
CA LEU A 81 16.00 -7.63 3.26
C LEU A 81 16.64 -9.02 3.33
N GLU A 82 17.26 -9.40 4.45
CA GLU A 82 17.81 -10.75 4.59
C GLU A 82 16.69 -11.76 4.85
N ARG A 83 16.57 -12.72 3.95
CA ARG A 83 15.70 -13.88 4.13
C ARG A 83 16.51 -15.04 4.66
N VAL A 84 15.96 -15.72 5.66
CA VAL A 84 16.37 -17.09 5.95
C VAL A 84 15.79 -17.98 4.85
N ASP A 85 16.60 -18.30 3.84
CA ASP A 85 16.16 -19.09 2.67
C ASP A 85 15.79 -20.55 3.02
N ASN A 86 16.15 -21.01 4.22
CA ASN A 86 16.05 -22.40 4.65
C ASN A 86 14.74 -22.78 5.39
N VAL A 87 13.68 -21.96 5.34
CA VAL A 87 12.40 -22.31 5.98
C VAL A 87 11.64 -23.32 5.11
N LYS A 88 11.42 -24.54 5.61
CA LYS A 88 10.55 -25.56 4.97
C LYS A 88 9.18 -24.94 4.68
N ARG A 89 8.82 -24.86 3.39
CA ARG A 89 7.59 -24.23 2.92
C ARG A 89 6.46 -25.26 2.88
N GLY A 90 5.28 -24.91 3.41
CA GLY A 90 4.09 -25.76 3.35
C GLY A 90 3.53 -25.91 1.92
N ARG A 91 2.75 -26.97 1.68
CA ARG A 91 2.00 -27.17 0.42
C ARG A 91 0.86 -26.14 0.30
N GLY A 92 0.66 -25.57 -0.89
CA GLY A 92 -0.46 -24.65 -1.21
C GLY A 92 -0.02 -23.30 -1.79
N ARG A 93 -0.98 -22.37 -1.98
CA ARG A 93 -0.72 -21.01 -2.49
C ARG A 93 0.09 -20.22 -1.47
N ARG A 94 1.26 -19.72 -1.90
CA ARG A 94 2.12 -18.88 -1.07
C ARG A 94 1.38 -17.61 -0.63
N LYS A 95 1.50 -17.26 0.65
CA LYS A 95 1.05 -15.95 1.15
C LYS A 95 1.90 -14.88 0.49
N LEU A 96 1.26 -13.81 0.02
CA LEU A 96 1.96 -12.65 -0.52
C LEU A 96 2.89 -12.08 0.56
N THR A 97 4.17 -12.02 0.25
CA THR A 97 5.19 -11.42 1.11
C THR A 97 5.38 -9.94 0.80
N TRP A 98 5.96 -9.19 1.74
CA TRP A 98 6.23 -7.77 1.53
C TRP A 98 7.19 -7.52 0.36
N ASP A 99 8.27 -8.30 0.26
CA ASP A 99 9.20 -8.23 -0.88
C ASP A 99 8.53 -8.57 -2.22
N GLU A 100 7.58 -9.51 -2.26
CA GLU A 100 6.79 -9.75 -3.48
C GLU A 100 5.84 -8.58 -3.79
N SER A 101 5.34 -7.85 -2.79
CA SER A 101 4.58 -6.62 -3.00
C SER A 101 5.47 -5.51 -3.58
N VAL A 102 6.65 -5.27 -3.01
CA VAL A 102 7.61 -4.29 -3.53
C VAL A 102 8.04 -4.63 -4.96
N LYS A 103 8.29 -5.91 -5.27
CA LYS A 103 8.63 -6.36 -6.63
C LYS A 103 7.51 -6.18 -7.65
N ARG A 104 6.24 -6.12 -7.22
CA ARG A 104 5.11 -5.80 -8.10
C ARG A 104 5.08 -4.30 -8.36
N ASP A 105 5.18 -3.51 -7.30
CA ASP A 105 5.22 -2.05 -7.39
C ASP A 105 6.36 -1.50 -8.24
N LEU A 106 7.50 -2.21 -8.31
CA LEU A 106 8.64 -1.83 -9.16
C LEU A 106 8.46 -2.21 -10.64
N LYS A 107 7.47 -3.05 -10.96
CA LYS A 107 7.18 -3.50 -12.34
C LYS A 107 6.07 -2.67 -12.99
N ASP A 108 5.20 -2.11 -12.17
CA ASP A 108 4.13 -1.19 -12.58
C ASP A 108 4.72 0.20 -12.85
#